data_AF-A0A812ZK49-F1
#
_entry.id   AF-A0A812ZK49-F1
#
_cell.length_a   1.000
_cell.length_b   1.000
_cell.length_c   1.000
_cell.angle_alpha   90.00
_cell.angle_beta   90.00
_cell.angle_gamma   90.00
#
_symmetry.space_group_name_H-M   'P 1'
#
loop_
_entity.id
_entity.type
_entity.pdbx_description
1 polymer ?
#
loop_
_entity_poly.entity_id
_entity_poly.type
_entity_poly.pdbx_seq_one_letter_code
_entity_poly.pdbx_strand_id
1 'polypeptide(L)'
;MEVEDALHNLESESIVRQPGHDYVVRGRFEMKVLDEELPELKFADQQVSFVKVDVEGFECHVWKGAKKLLKQRPRLIQSEVWGTMQGCTPTEYLKLFRDAGYRAKKDVRCRADASWSGPKRAAAIEDYFMCVIEMPGKNESSGAGAKKRTIWPSQGGSKKP
;
A
#
# COMPACT_ATOMS: atom_id res chain seq x y z
N MET A 1 -8.44 52.17 3.36
CA MET A 1 -9.76 51.70 2.90
C MET A 1 -9.52 50.93 1.62
N GLU A 2 -9.71 49.62 1.50
CA GLU A 2 -10.31 48.59 2.37
C GLU A 2 -9.65 47.27 1.97
N VAL A 3 -9.06 46.54 2.92
CA VAL A 3 -8.63 45.13 2.73
C VAL A 3 -9.11 44.27 3.91
N GLU A 4 -10.00 44.79 4.76
CA GLU A 4 -10.40 44.13 6.01
C GLU A 4 -11.76 43.39 5.94
N ASP A 5 -12.50 43.49 4.83
CA ASP A 5 -13.87 42.94 4.75
C ASP A 5 -13.98 41.49 4.25
N ALA A 6 -12.87 40.79 3.97
CA ALA A 6 -12.90 39.43 3.43
C ALA A 6 -12.84 38.30 4.47
N LEU A 7 -12.68 38.61 5.77
CA LEU A 7 -12.51 37.58 6.82
C LEU A 7 -13.76 37.30 7.67
N HIS A 8 -14.87 38.00 7.47
CA HIS A 8 -16.02 37.93 8.37
C HIS A 8 -17.19 37.01 7.94
N ASN A 9 -17.03 36.14 6.93
CA ASN A 9 -18.14 35.34 6.39
C ASN A 9 -18.00 33.81 6.50
N LEU A 10 -17.21 33.29 7.45
CA LEU A 10 -16.97 31.84 7.61
C LEU A 10 -17.59 31.20 8.87
N GLU A 11 -18.43 31.90 9.63
CA GLU A 11 -19.01 31.37 10.87
C GLU A 11 -20.52 31.08 10.74
N SER A 12 -20.90 30.24 9.76
CA SER A 12 -22.14 29.47 9.89
C SER A 12 -21.79 28.07 10.37
N GLU A 13 -21.78 27.91 11.69
CA GLU A 13 -21.58 26.63 12.37
C GLU A 13 -22.70 25.65 12.01
N SER A 14 -22.49 24.87 10.96
CA SER A 14 -23.33 23.71 10.68
C SER A 14 -23.09 22.64 11.75
N ILE A 15 -23.93 22.63 12.78
CA ILE A 15 -23.99 21.53 13.75
C ILE A 15 -24.46 20.28 13.00
N VAL A 16 -23.55 19.38 12.68
CA VAL A 16 -23.88 18.05 12.17
C VAL A 16 -24.37 17.21 13.35
N ARG A 17 -25.69 17.22 13.59
CA ARG A 17 -26.31 16.39 14.63
C ARG A 17 -26.42 14.95 14.12
N GLN A 18 -25.58 14.04 14.60
CA GLN A 18 -25.88 12.60 14.52
C GLN A 18 -26.80 12.23 15.69
N PRO A 19 -27.86 11.41 15.48
CA PRO A 19 -28.78 11.05 16.54
C PRO A 19 -28.11 10.18 17.61
N GLY A 20 -28.18 10.61 18.88
CA GLY A 20 -27.79 9.81 20.06
C GLY A 20 -26.50 10.23 20.77
N HIS A 21 -25.74 11.19 20.24
CA HIS A 21 -24.50 11.67 20.87
C HIS A 21 -24.27 13.17 20.61
N ASP A 22 -23.91 13.92 21.66
CA ASP A 22 -23.56 15.34 21.55
C ASP A 22 -22.14 15.52 20.98
N TYR A 23 -22.00 15.29 19.67
CA TYR A 23 -20.76 15.59 18.97
C TYR A 23 -20.63 17.11 18.77
N VAL A 24 -19.54 17.68 19.26
CA VAL A 24 -19.15 19.07 18.98
C VAL A 24 -18.04 19.05 17.95
N VAL A 25 -18.16 19.86 16.90
CA VAL A 25 -17.10 20.05 15.91
C VAL A 25 -15.89 20.68 16.62
N ARG A 26 -14.77 19.97 16.68
CA ARG A 26 -13.53 20.44 17.34
C ARG A 26 -12.55 21.12 16.39
N GLY A 27 -12.77 21.00 15.09
CA GLY A 27 -11.92 21.57 14.06
C GLY A 27 -12.40 21.19 12.68
N ARG A 28 -11.94 21.93 11.68
CA ARG A 28 -12.13 21.63 10.26
C ARG A 28 -10.75 21.56 9.64
N PHE A 29 -10.52 20.50 8.87
CA PHE A 29 -9.23 20.25 8.22
C PHE A 29 -9.50 19.97 6.75
N GLU A 30 -8.62 20.48 5.90
CA GLU A 30 -8.59 20.06 4.51
C GLU A 30 -7.97 18.66 4.46
N MET A 31 -8.68 17.73 3.85
CA MET A 31 -8.19 16.36 3.64
C MET A 31 -7.61 16.25 2.25
N LYS A 32 -6.42 15.68 2.15
CA LYS A 32 -5.76 15.39 0.88
C LYS A 32 -5.56 13.89 0.70
N VAL A 33 -5.35 13.52 -0.55
CA VAL A 33 -5.12 12.13 -0.94
C VAL A 33 -3.64 11.79 -0.73
N LEU A 34 -3.34 10.63 -0.13
CA LEU A 34 -1.95 10.27 0.20
C LEU A 34 -1.02 10.24 -1.03
N ASP A 35 -1.51 9.81 -2.19
CA ASP A 35 -0.76 9.84 -3.46
C ASP A 35 -0.41 11.25 -3.99
N GLU A 36 -1.07 12.30 -3.51
CA GLU A 36 -0.81 13.71 -3.85
C GLU A 36 0.27 14.29 -2.93
N GLU A 37 0.28 13.88 -1.65
CA GLU A 37 1.24 14.37 -0.67
C GLU A 37 2.57 13.60 -0.69
N LEU A 38 2.56 12.32 -1.09
CA LEU A 38 3.78 11.49 -1.12
C LEU A 38 4.97 12.12 -1.85
N PRO A 39 4.82 12.76 -3.03
CA PRO A 39 5.92 13.45 -3.72
C PRO A 39 6.55 14.60 -2.94
N GLU A 40 5.79 15.25 -2.05
CA GLU A 40 6.28 16.37 -1.24
C GLU A 40 7.09 15.90 -0.02
N LEU A 41 6.99 14.60 0.32
CA LEU A 41 7.73 14.01 1.42
C LEU A 41 9.16 13.70 1.00
N LYS A 42 10.11 13.90 1.92
CA LYS A 42 11.56 13.70 1.70
C LYS A 42 11.98 12.27 1.27
N PHE A 43 11.03 11.34 1.25
CA PHE A 43 11.25 9.93 0.92
C PHE A 43 10.46 9.48 -0.32
N ALA A 44 9.94 10.40 -1.14
CA ALA A 44 9.21 10.09 -2.37
C ALA A 44 9.97 9.15 -3.32
N ASP A 45 11.30 9.35 -3.43
CA ASP A 45 12.19 8.54 -4.27
C ASP A 45 12.74 7.29 -3.56
N GLN A 46 12.40 7.09 -2.29
CA GLN A 46 12.87 5.95 -1.50
C GLN A 46 11.86 4.81 -1.53
N GLN A 47 12.36 3.59 -1.53
CA GLN A 47 11.50 2.43 -1.38
C GLN A 47 10.94 2.37 0.05
N VAL A 48 9.65 2.63 0.19
CA VAL A 48 8.94 2.50 1.47
C VAL A 48 9.00 1.04 1.92
N SER A 49 9.64 0.78 3.06
CA SER A 49 9.79 -0.58 3.57
C SER A 49 8.60 -1.01 4.42
N PHE A 50 8.02 -0.08 5.17
CA PHE A 50 6.95 -0.33 6.13
C PHE A 50 5.91 0.79 6.11
N VAL A 51 4.64 0.44 6.20
CA VAL A 51 3.52 1.38 6.35
C VAL A 51 2.65 0.91 7.51
N LYS A 52 2.33 1.80 8.46
CA LYS A 52 1.27 1.59 9.45
C LYS A 52 0.12 2.54 9.12
N VAL A 53 -1.10 2.01 9.08
CA VAL A 53 -2.33 2.81 8.94
C VAL A 53 -3.21 2.56 10.16
N ASP A 54 -3.60 3.65 10.82
CA ASP A 54 -4.31 3.65 12.09
C ASP A 54 -5.24 4.88 12.08
N VAL A 55 -6.45 4.71 11.54
CA VAL A 55 -7.39 5.80 11.24
C VAL A 55 -8.82 5.47 11.65
N GLU A 56 -8.97 4.67 12.71
CA GLU A 56 -10.24 4.44 13.41
C GLU A 56 -11.39 3.98 12.47
N GLY A 57 -11.11 3.05 11.55
CA GLY A 57 -12.12 2.49 10.64
C GLY A 57 -12.18 3.15 9.25
N PHE A 58 -11.41 4.21 9.00
CA PHE A 58 -11.34 4.89 7.69
C PHE A 58 -10.25 4.34 6.76
N GLU A 59 -9.67 3.17 7.06
CA GLU A 59 -8.52 2.62 6.35
C GLU A 59 -8.82 2.42 4.85
N CYS A 60 -10.08 2.07 4.50
CA CYS A 60 -10.51 1.96 3.10
C CYS A 60 -10.28 3.27 2.32
N HIS A 61 -10.57 4.43 2.92
CA HIS A 61 -10.42 5.73 2.26
C HIS A 61 -8.95 6.05 2.02
N VAL A 62 -8.10 5.77 3.02
CA VAL A 62 -6.65 5.94 2.90
C VAL A 62 -6.13 5.14 1.70
N TRP A 63 -6.44 3.85 1.61
CA TRP A 63 -5.92 3.00 0.54
C TRP A 63 -6.54 3.23 -0.83
N LYS A 64 -7.77 3.74 -0.91
CA LYS A 64 -8.34 4.23 -2.18
C LYS A 64 -7.58 5.45 -2.72
N GLY A 65 -7.05 6.27 -1.81
CA GLY A 65 -6.20 7.41 -2.10
C GLY A 65 -4.70 7.11 -2.23
N ALA A 66 -4.26 5.91 -1.88
CA ALA A 66 -2.84 5.53 -1.82
C ALA A 66 -2.46 4.47 -2.87
N LYS A 67 -2.99 4.59 -4.10
CA LYS A 67 -2.80 3.59 -5.16
C LYS A 67 -1.36 3.57 -5.67
N LYS A 68 -0.68 4.72 -5.76
CA LYS A 68 0.75 4.79 -6.13
C LYS A 68 1.60 4.18 -5.03
N LEU A 69 1.30 4.46 -3.76
CA LEU A 69 1.98 3.80 -2.63
C LEU A 69 1.85 2.28 -2.71
N LEU A 70 0.63 1.77 -2.92
CA LEU A 70 0.41 0.33 -3.05
C LEU A 70 1.16 -0.28 -4.24
N LYS A 71 1.31 0.47 -5.34
CA LYS A 71 2.13 0.09 -6.51
C LYS A 71 3.64 0.11 -6.24
N GLN A 72 4.14 0.94 -5.34
CA GLN A 72 5.53 0.89 -4.87
C GLN A 72 5.83 -0.38 -4.06
N ARG A 73 4.78 -1.13 -3.70
CA ARG A 73 4.82 -2.41 -3.00
C ARG A 73 5.66 -2.36 -1.71
N PRO A 74 5.21 -1.62 -0.67
CA PRO A 74 5.84 -1.69 0.64
C PRO A 74 6.02 -3.13 1.10
N ARG A 75 7.18 -3.46 1.69
CA ARG A 75 7.50 -4.85 2.06
C ARG A 75 6.52 -5.39 3.10
N LEU A 76 6.12 -4.51 4.02
CA LEU A 76 5.17 -4.82 5.09
C LEU A 76 4.20 -3.65 5.27
N ILE A 77 2.91 -3.97 5.39
CA ILE A 77 1.87 -3.03 5.77
C ILE A 77 1.21 -3.57 7.03
N GLN A 78 1.07 -2.76 8.07
CA GLN A 78 0.22 -3.04 9.22
C GLN A 78 -1.03 -2.16 9.11
N SER A 79 -2.20 -2.75 9.27
CA SER A 79 -3.44 -2.00 9.38
C SER A 79 -4.44 -2.73 10.26
N GLU A 80 -5.24 -1.95 10.97
CA GLU A 80 -6.40 -2.46 11.67
C GLU A 80 -7.53 -2.76 10.69
N VAL A 81 -8.22 -3.88 10.92
CA VAL A 81 -9.44 -4.24 10.21
C VAL A 81 -10.57 -4.23 11.21
N TRP A 82 -11.47 -3.28 11.03
CA TRP A 82 -12.63 -3.08 11.88
C TRP A 82 -13.79 -3.96 11.43
N GLY A 83 -14.66 -4.39 12.34
CA GLY A 83 -15.88 -5.11 12.00
C GLY A 83 -16.83 -4.28 11.12
N THR A 84 -16.85 -2.97 11.35
CA THR A 84 -17.55 -1.96 10.53
C THR A 84 -16.52 -0.95 10.04
N MET A 85 -16.22 -0.95 8.75
CA MET A 85 -15.29 -0.01 8.12
C MET A 85 -16.06 1.05 7.34
N GLN A 86 -15.46 2.23 7.19
CA GLN A 86 -16.01 3.33 6.43
C GLN A 86 -15.58 3.23 4.98
N GLY A 87 -16.55 3.19 4.06
CA GLY A 87 -16.32 3.23 2.62
C GLY A 87 -15.99 1.89 1.96
N CYS A 88 -15.83 0.80 2.71
CA CYS A 88 -15.83 -0.57 2.18
C CYS A 88 -16.14 -1.60 3.29
N THR A 89 -16.39 -2.86 2.92
CA THR A 89 -16.48 -3.97 3.88
C THR A 89 -15.09 -4.50 4.25
N PRO A 90 -14.93 -5.19 5.40
CA PRO A 90 -13.64 -5.79 5.80
C PRO A 90 -13.09 -6.78 4.77
N THR A 91 -13.98 -7.53 4.10
CA THR A 91 -13.63 -8.46 3.04
C THR A 91 -13.09 -7.73 1.80
N GLU A 92 -13.74 -6.64 1.38
CA GLU A 92 -13.27 -5.82 0.27
C GLU A 92 -11.93 -5.14 0.61
N TYR A 93 -11.77 -4.69 1.84
CA TYR A 93 -10.55 -4.10 2.33
C TYR A 93 -9.37 -5.06 2.22
N LEU A 94 -9.50 -6.28 2.76
CA LEU A 94 -8.44 -7.31 2.66
C LEU A 94 -8.20 -7.77 1.21
N LYS A 95 -9.25 -7.79 0.39
CA LYS A 95 -9.16 -8.13 -1.03
C LYS A 95 -8.28 -7.15 -1.80
N LEU A 96 -8.28 -5.86 -1.46
CA LEU A 96 -7.43 -4.85 -2.09
C LEU A 96 -5.94 -5.23 -2.03
N PHE A 97 -5.47 -5.72 -0.89
CA PHE A 97 -4.08 -6.14 -0.72
C PHE A 97 -3.79 -7.47 -1.43
N ARG A 98 -4.72 -8.42 -1.34
CA ARG A 98 -4.59 -9.70 -2.05
C ARG A 98 -4.45 -9.48 -3.56
N ASP A 99 -5.29 -8.62 -4.13
CA ASP A 99 -5.27 -8.29 -5.55
C ASP A 99 -3.98 -7.52 -5.93
N ALA A 100 -3.35 -6.82 -4.97
CA ALA A 100 -2.01 -6.24 -5.12
C ALA A 100 -0.83 -7.23 -4.88
N GLY A 101 -1.12 -8.51 -4.62
CA GLY A 101 -0.11 -9.55 -4.44
C GLY A 101 0.44 -9.67 -3.01
N TYR A 102 -0.34 -9.26 -2.01
CA TYR A 102 -0.03 -9.45 -0.60
C TYR A 102 -0.77 -10.66 0.00
N ARG A 103 -0.25 -11.18 1.11
CA ARG A 103 -0.97 -12.07 2.04
C ARG A 103 -1.24 -11.32 3.34
N ALA A 104 -2.51 -11.27 3.73
CA ALA A 104 -2.89 -10.77 5.05
C ALA A 104 -2.68 -11.86 6.13
N LYS A 105 -2.08 -11.46 7.25
CA LYS A 105 -1.72 -12.32 8.39
C LYS A 105 -2.04 -11.59 9.70
N LYS A 106 -2.19 -12.32 10.81
CA LYS A 106 -2.38 -11.73 12.16
C LYS A 106 -1.07 -11.56 12.95
N ASP A 107 0.05 -11.86 12.31
CA ASP A 107 1.38 -11.81 12.92
C ASP A 107 2.37 -11.17 11.93
N VAL A 108 3.28 -10.39 12.48
CA VAL A 108 4.32 -9.64 11.76
C VAL A 108 5.30 -10.57 11.03
N ARG A 109 5.43 -11.84 11.46
CA ARG A 109 6.42 -12.78 10.90
C ARG A 109 6.08 -13.28 9.50
N CYS A 110 4.88 -12.99 8.98
CA CYS A 110 4.50 -13.28 7.60
C CYS A 110 4.71 -14.74 7.14
N ARG A 111 4.68 -15.71 8.07
CA ARG A 111 5.02 -17.11 7.75
C ARG A 111 4.03 -17.73 6.76
N ALA A 112 4.57 -18.55 5.85
CA ALA A 112 3.82 -19.11 4.72
C ALA A 112 2.69 -20.06 5.12
N ASP A 113 2.79 -20.68 6.30
CA ASP A 113 1.95 -21.75 6.83
C ASP A 113 0.65 -21.29 7.51
N ALA A 114 0.55 -20.02 7.94
CA ALA A 114 -0.67 -19.54 8.58
C ALA A 114 -1.83 -19.43 7.57
N SER A 115 -2.82 -20.32 7.64
CA SER A 115 -4.01 -20.24 6.78
C SER A 115 -4.85 -19.00 7.11
N TRP A 116 -5.33 -18.30 6.09
CA TRP A 116 -6.23 -17.16 6.24
C TRP A 116 -7.65 -17.67 6.45
N SER A 117 -8.30 -17.31 7.56
CA SER A 117 -9.68 -17.68 7.86
C SER A 117 -10.69 -16.55 7.61
N GLY A 118 -10.28 -15.43 7.01
CA GLY A 118 -11.09 -14.22 6.96
C GLY A 118 -11.25 -13.52 8.33
N PRO A 119 -11.89 -12.34 8.37
CA PRO A 119 -12.27 -11.66 9.60
C PRO A 119 -13.34 -12.48 10.32
N LYS A 120 -13.16 -12.75 11.62
CA LYS A 120 -14.00 -13.75 12.32
C LYS A 120 -15.30 -13.21 12.92
N ARG A 121 -15.53 -11.89 13.07
CA ARG A 121 -16.77 -11.30 13.63
C ARG A 121 -16.98 -9.86 13.19
N ALA A 122 -18.24 -9.42 13.12
CA ALA A 122 -18.65 -8.05 12.73
C ALA A 122 -18.38 -6.96 13.79
N ALA A 123 -17.80 -7.28 14.95
CA ALA A 123 -17.59 -6.34 16.06
C ALA A 123 -16.15 -6.29 16.60
N ALA A 124 -15.22 -7.06 16.02
CA ALA A 124 -13.82 -7.06 16.47
C ALA A 124 -12.99 -6.09 15.63
N ILE A 125 -12.06 -5.39 16.29
CA ILE A 125 -10.92 -4.73 15.66
C ILE A 125 -9.77 -5.72 15.71
N GLU A 126 -9.16 -6.01 14.56
CA GLU A 126 -8.06 -6.96 14.48
C GLU A 126 -6.88 -6.36 13.71
N ASP A 127 -5.67 -6.48 14.26
CA ASP A 127 -4.44 -6.16 13.54
C ASP A 127 -4.20 -7.15 12.39
N TYR A 128 -3.96 -6.61 11.21
CA TYR A 128 -3.49 -7.37 10.06
C TYR A 128 -2.17 -6.83 9.53
N PHE A 129 -1.33 -7.79 9.14
CA PHE A 129 -0.05 -7.58 8.49
C PHE A 129 -0.17 -8.08 7.05
N MET A 130 -0.05 -7.17 6.08
CA MET A 130 -0.06 -7.48 4.66
C MET A 130 1.39 -7.60 4.20
N CYS A 131 1.77 -8.82 3.86
CA CYS A 131 3.14 -9.16 3.49
C CYS A 131 3.22 -9.45 2.00
N VAL A 132 4.24 -8.93 1.32
CA VAL A 132 4.48 -9.24 -0.09
C VAL A 132 4.68 -10.75 -0.24
N ILE A 133 3.93 -11.38 -1.14
CA ILE A 133 4.30 -12.72 -1.60
C ILE A 133 5.53 -12.50 -2.45
N GLU A 134 6.71 -12.88 -1.97
CA GLU A 134 7.80 -13.16 -2.89
C GLU A 134 7.27 -14.25 -3.82
N MET A 135 6.91 -13.86 -5.05
CA MET A 135 6.60 -14.87 -6.04
C MET A 135 7.90 -15.67 -6.16
N PRO A 136 7.89 -16.99 -5.89
CA PRO A 136 9.05 -17.82 -6.18
C PRO A 136 9.41 -17.49 -7.62
N GLY A 137 10.63 -16.99 -7.82
CA GLY A 137 10.99 -16.26 -9.01
C GLY A 137 10.45 -16.97 -10.25
N LYS A 138 9.89 -16.21 -11.18
CA LYS A 138 10.19 -16.54 -12.57
C LYS A 138 11.70 -16.56 -12.58
N ASN A 139 12.27 -17.77 -12.51
CA ASN A 139 13.68 -17.98 -12.73
C ASN A 139 14.02 -17.07 -13.90
N GLU A 140 14.94 -16.13 -13.69
CA GLU A 140 15.78 -15.71 -14.78
C GLU A 140 16.11 -16.99 -15.52
N SER A 141 15.53 -17.17 -16.71
CA SER A 141 16.10 -18.02 -17.71
C SER A 141 17.42 -17.35 -18.03
N SER A 142 18.39 -17.56 -17.15
CA SER A 142 19.80 -17.43 -17.39
C SER A 142 19.98 -18.11 -18.72
N GLY A 143 20.16 -17.29 -19.74
CA GLY A 143 20.56 -17.74 -21.04
C GLY A 143 21.82 -18.53 -20.83
N ALA A 144 21.67 -19.86 -20.77
CA ALA A 144 22.69 -20.76 -21.22
C ALA A 144 22.81 -20.47 -22.71
N GLY A 145 23.53 -19.39 -23.03
CA GLY A 145 24.22 -19.26 -24.28
C GLY A 145 25.15 -20.46 -24.37
N ALA A 146 24.64 -21.55 -24.92
CA ALA A 146 25.44 -22.56 -25.55
C ALA A 146 26.12 -21.86 -26.74
N LYS A 147 27.23 -21.17 -26.46
CA LYS A 147 28.25 -20.86 -27.46
C LYS A 147 28.65 -22.22 -28.03
N LYS A 148 28.07 -22.60 -29.17
CA LYS A 148 28.64 -23.62 -30.04
C LYS A 148 30.06 -23.15 -30.33
N ARG A 149 31.05 -23.79 -29.70
CA ARG A 149 32.44 -23.70 -30.13
C ARG A 149 32.48 -24.30 -31.53
N THR A 150 32.39 -23.44 -32.55
CA THR A 150 32.84 -23.81 -33.88
C THR A 150 34.36 -23.99 -33.77
N ILE A 151 34.76 -25.24 -33.64
CA ILE A 151 36.16 -25.66 -33.76
C ILE A 151 36.56 -25.37 -35.21
N TRP A 152 37.38 -24.34 -35.40
CA TRP A 152 38.09 -24.13 -36.66
C TRP A 152 39.25 -25.11 -36.71
N PRO A 153 39.39 -25.93 -37.78
CA PRO A 153 40.58 -26.74 -37.96
C PRO A 153 41.75 -25.83 -38.35
N SER A 154 42.75 -25.76 -37.46
CA SER A 154 44.08 -25.23 -37.78
C SER A 154 44.85 -26.28 -38.59
N GLN A 155 45.10 -26.00 -39.87
CA GLN A 155 46.27 -26.51 -40.58
C GLN A 155 46.97 -25.27 -41.17
N GLY A 156 48.14 -24.91 -40.66
CA GLY A 156 49.42 -25.40 -41.19
C GLY A 156 49.77 -24.55 -42.41
N GLY A 157 50.64 -23.56 -42.35
CA GLY A 157 52.02 -23.67 -41.90
C GLY A 157 52.94 -23.44 -43.12
N SER A 158 53.31 -22.17 -43.31
CA SER A 158 54.57 -21.64 -43.87
C SER A 158 55.32 -22.43 -44.95
N LYS A 159 55.60 -21.76 -46.07
CA LYS A 159 56.98 -21.61 -46.59
C LYS A 159 57.08 -20.44 -47.59
N LYS A 160 57.86 -19.44 -47.16
CA LYS A 160 58.62 -18.46 -47.96
C LYS A 160 60.09 -18.93 -47.97
N PRO A 161 61.01 -18.41 -48.80
CA PRO A 161 61.04 -17.10 -49.47
C PRO A 161 60.71 -17.10 -50.96
#